data_AF-A0ABD0RFE3-F1
#
_entry.id   AF-A0ABD0RFE3-F1
#
_cell.length_a   1.000
_cell.length_b   1.000
_cell.length_c   1.000
_cell.angle_alpha   90.00
_cell.angle_beta   90.00
_cell.angle_gamma   90.00
#
_symmetry.space_group_name_H-M   'P 1'
#
loop_
_entity.id
_entity.type
_entity.pdbx_description
1 polymer ?
#
loop_
_entity_poly.entity_id
_entity_poly.type
_entity_poly.pdbx_seq_one_letter_code
_entity_poly.pdbx_strand_id
1 'polypeptide(L)'
;MAASLLSRRTALFFGFTKLNSFLPAAVQQIANYNPRPLWLNIKSPYIPNKESEKTPEWQKTEKYERKLFGRYGSASGVDPAKLWPSQARLEELMAEEKEWHPPIEVMLENIAARQREKEQKRMQ
;
A
#
# COMPACT_ATOMS: atom_id res chain seq x y z
N MET A 1 -3.39 9.38 -20.58
CA MET A 1 -2.22 10.11 -21.12
C MET A 1 -1.14 10.08 -20.07
N ALA A 2 -0.02 9.40 -20.36
CA ALA A 2 1.12 9.26 -19.48
C ALA A 2 2.23 10.22 -19.91
N ALA A 3 2.91 10.86 -18.97
CA ALA A 3 4.13 11.60 -19.24
C ALA A 3 5.15 11.34 -18.11
N SER A 4 6.00 10.35 -18.35
CA SER A 4 7.28 10.17 -17.68
C SER A 4 8.31 11.11 -18.30
N LEU A 5 8.94 11.97 -17.51
CA LEU A 5 10.13 12.73 -17.95
C LEU A 5 11.35 12.31 -17.12
N LEU A 6 11.96 11.22 -17.57
CA LEU A 6 13.36 10.90 -17.34
C LEU A 6 14.22 11.97 -18.04
N SER A 7 14.74 12.93 -17.28
CA SER A 7 15.82 13.79 -17.79
C SER A 7 17.15 13.13 -17.47
N ARG A 8 17.71 12.50 -18.51
CA ARG A 8 19.06 11.96 -18.56
C ARG A 8 20.05 13.13 -18.48
N ARG A 9 20.93 13.13 -17.48
CA ARG A 9 22.09 14.03 -17.46
C ARG A 9 23.16 13.45 -18.39
N THR A 10 23.28 14.00 -19.60
CA THR A 10 24.46 13.82 -20.44
C THR A 10 25.51 14.84 -20.00
N ALA A 11 26.56 14.37 -19.33
CA ALA A 11 27.77 15.16 -19.15
C ALA A 11 28.55 15.13 -20.47
N LEU A 12 28.53 16.24 -21.21
CA LEU A 12 29.48 16.48 -22.29
C LEU A 12 30.56 17.42 -21.77
N PHE A 13 31.73 16.86 -21.50
CA PHE A 13 32.97 17.60 -21.40
C PHE A 13 33.34 18.05 -22.83
N PHE A 14 33.21 19.34 -23.12
CA PHE A 14 33.87 19.96 -24.26
C PHE A 14 34.77 21.09 -23.78
N GLY A 15 36.06 20.95 -24.11
CA GLY A 15 37.12 21.90 -23.77
C GLY A 15 36.87 23.26 -24.40
N PHE A 16 37.17 24.30 -23.63
CA PHE A 16 36.99 25.67 -24.07
C PHE A 16 38.18 26.13 -24.91
N THR A 17 38.01 26.18 -26.23
CA THR A 17 38.77 27.11 -27.08
C THR A 17 38.08 28.47 -27.06
N LYS A 18 38.87 29.53 -26.82
CA LYS A 18 38.48 30.94 -26.76
C LYS A 18 37.50 31.33 -27.87
N LEU A 19 36.35 31.90 -27.50
CA LEU A 19 35.51 32.74 -28.35
C LEU A 19 35.06 33.95 -27.54
N ASN A 20 35.66 35.11 -27.85
CA ASN A 20 35.15 36.42 -27.48
C ASN A 20 33.94 36.71 -28.36
N SER A 21 32.74 36.74 -27.79
CA SER A 21 31.61 37.47 -28.38
C SER A 21 30.68 37.95 -27.27
N PHE A 22 30.57 39.27 -27.21
CA PHE A 22 29.68 40.05 -26.36
C PHE A 22 28.24 39.52 -26.43
N LEU A 23 27.73 39.00 -25.31
CA LEU A 23 26.30 38.95 -25.03
C LEU A 23 25.97 40.16 -24.14
N PRO A 24 24.88 40.90 -24.39
CA PRO A 24 24.47 41.97 -23.48
C PRO A 24 24.25 41.33 -22.12
N ALA A 25 24.85 41.93 -21.09
CA ALA A 25 24.81 41.48 -19.71
C ALA A 25 23.38 41.62 -19.15
N ALA A 26 22.46 40.78 -19.62
CA ALA A 26 21.31 40.41 -18.83
C ALA A 26 21.83 39.50 -17.72
N VAL A 27 22.47 40.11 -16.73
CA VAL A 27 22.73 39.50 -15.44
C VAL A 27 21.34 39.18 -14.89
N GLN A 28 20.86 37.96 -15.14
CA GLN A 28 19.75 37.42 -14.37
C GLN A 28 20.28 37.37 -12.94
N GLN A 29 19.95 38.40 -12.15
CA GLN A 29 20.13 38.42 -10.71
C GLN A 29 19.18 37.37 -10.14
N ILE A 30 19.56 36.10 -10.24
CA ILE A 30 18.86 35.00 -9.59
C ILE A 30 19.18 35.18 -8.11
N ALA A 31 18.22 35.75 -7.39
CA ALA A 31 18.32 35.87 -5.94
C ALA A 31 18.36 34.46 -5.34
N ASN A 32 19.55 34.02 -4.94
CA ASN A 32 19.76 32.75 -4.26
C ASN A 32 19.38 32.91 -2.79
N TYR A 33 18.08 32.81 -2.50
CA TYR A 33 17.61 32.66 -1.13
C TYR A 33 17.90 31.22 -0.66
N ASN A 34 18.36 31.06 0.58
CA ASN A 34 18.52 29.74 1.19
C ASN A 34 17.14 29.24 1.65
N PRO A 35 16.50 28.29 0.94
CA PRO A 35 15.21 27.79 1.36
C PRO A 35 15.36 27.00 2.66
N ARG A 36 14.37 27.10 3.55
CA ARG A 36 14.36 26.28 4.76
C ARG A 36 14.32 24.79 4.37
N PRO A 37 15.03 23.92 5.10
CA PRO A 37 15.01 22.49 4.83
C PRO A 37 13.58 21.95 4.97
N LEU A 38 13.22 21.00 4.11
CA LEU A 38 11.91 20.37 4.14
C LEU A 38 11.82 19.38 5.31
N TRP A 39 10.78 19.51 6.12
CA TRP A 39 10.51 18.59 7.23
C TRP A 39 9.79 17.32 6.73
N LEU A 40 10.55 16.42 6.09
CA LEU A 40 10.03 15.14 5.59
C LEU A 40 10.41 13.98 6.53
N ASN A 41 9.43 13.18 6.95
CA ASN A 41 9.67 11.95 7.70
C ASN A 41 9.79 10.76 6.74
N ILE A 42 10.98 10.56 6.17
CA ILE A 42 11.24 9.55 5.13
C ILE A 42 11.81 8.26 5.74
N LYS A 43 12.54 8.35 6.85
CA LYS A 43 13.41 7.27 7.33
C LYS A 43 12.78 6.42 8.42
N SER A 44 12.11 7.05 9.38
CA SER A 44 11.69 6.39 10.61
C SER A 44 10.19 6.12 10.62
N PRO A 45 9.76 4.86 10.78
CA PRO A 45 8.36 4.57 11.03
C PRO A 45 7.90 5.26 12.33
N TYR A 46 6.68 5.78 12.31
CA TYR A 46 6.03 6.22 13.54
C TYR A 46 5.51 5.01 14.30
N ILE A 47 6.01 4.80 15.52
CA ILE A 47 5.59 3.71 16.40
C ILE A 47 4.87 4.34 17.61
N PRO A 48 3.55 4.13 17.76
CA PRO A 48 2.80 4.70 18.87
C PRO A 48 3.13 3.99 20.18
N ASN A 49 3.17 4.72 21.29
CA ASN A 49 3.20 4.13 22.61
C ASN A 49 1.79 3.60 22.97
N LYS A 50 1.66 2.30 23.19
CA LYS A 50 0.37 1.64 23.49
C LYS A 50 -0.15 1.93 24.91
N GLU A 51 0.75 2.16 25.86
CA GLU A 51 0.42 2.43 27.27
C GLU A 51 -0.08 3.86 27.48
N SER A 52 0.22 4.75 26.54
CA SER A 52 -0.23 6.14 26.59
C SER A 52 -1.75 6.25 26.43
N GLU A 53 -2.38 7.04 27.29
CA GLU A 53 -3.80 7.43 27.16
C GLU A 53 -4.05 8.29 25.92
N LYS A 54 -3.06 9.08 25.50
CA LYS A 54 -3.16 9.96 24.32
C LYS A 54 -3.24 9.20 23.00
N THR A 55 -2.82 7.94 23.00
CA THR A 55 -2.84 7.10 21.79
C THR A 55 -4.27 6.59 21.58
N PRO A 56 -4.89 6.83 20.41
CA PRO A 56 -6.25 6.38 20.16
C PRO A 56 -6.32 4.84 20.11
N GLU A 57 -7.46 4.29 20.54
CA GLU A 57 -7.62 2.83 20.71
C GLU A 57 -7.33 2.04 19.44
N TRP A 58 -7.74 2.55 18.27
CA TRP A 58 -7.50 1.88 16.99
C TRP A 58 -6.01 1.71 16.67
N GLN A 59 -5.11 2.58 17.17
CA GLN A 59 -3.65 2.43 17.00
C GLN A 59 -3.05 1.36 17.92
N LYS A 60 -3.77 0.97 18.98
CA LYS A 60 -3.34 -0.06 19.93
C LYS A 60 -3.66 -1.48 19.43
N THR A 61 -4.55 -1.59 18.44
CA THR A 61 -5.02 -2.88 17.89
C THR A 61 -3.97 -3.60 17.05
N GLU A 62 -4.07 -4.93 16.97
CA GLU A 62 -3.27 -5.76 16.07
C GLU A 62 -3.43 -5.34 14.60
N LYS A 63 -4.64 -4.89 14.22
CA LYS A 63 -4.94 -4.40 12.87
C LYS A 63 -4.00 -3.25 12.46
N TYR A 64 -3.65 -2.37 13.41
CA TYR A 64 -2.70 -1.29 13.16
C TYR A 64 -1.27 -1.82 12.99
N GLU A 65 -0.87 -2.80 13.79
CA GLU A 65 0.45 -3.43 13.67
C GLU A 65 0.65 -4.09 12.31
N ARG A 66 -0.38 -4.80 11.80
CA ARG A 66 -0.35 -5.39 10.45
C ARG A 66 -0.21 -4.31 9.37
N LYS A 67 -0.87 -3.16 9.53
CA LYS A 67 -0.74 -2.02 8.61
C LYS A 67 0.66 -1.41 8.65
N LEU A 68 1.25 -1.31 9.84
CA LEU A 68 2.60 -0.79 10.04
C LEU A 68 3.64 -1.71 9.37
N PHE A 69 3.52 -3.03 9.60
CA PHE A 69 4.36 -4.03 8.96
C PHE A 69 4.19 -4.03 7.44
N GLY A 70 2.97 -3.89 6.91
CA GLY A 70 2.74 -3.78 5.47
C GLY A 70 3.42 -2.56 4.83
N ARG A 71 3.56 -1.45 5.56
CA ARG A 71 4.19 -0.21 5.04
C ARG A 71 5.71 -0.20 5.17
N TYR A 72 6.22 -0.67 6.30
CA TYR A 72 7.65 -0.53 6.66
C TYR A 72 8.39 -1.86 6.73
N GLY A 73 7.70 -2.99 6.55
CA GLY A 73 8.27 -4.33 6.66
C GLY A 73 8.80 -4.62 8.06
N SER A 74 9.91 -5.34 8.12
CA SER A 74 10.62 -5.68 9.36
C SER A 74 11.13 -4.46 10.13
N ALA A 75 11.33 -3.30 9.47
CA ALA A 75 11.74 -2.07 10.13
C ALA A 75 10.68 -1.53 11.11
N SER A 76 9.44 -2.03 11.03
CA SER A 76 8.37 -1.72 11.99
C SER A 76 8.56 -2.35 13.37
N GLY A 77 9.42 -3.36 13.50
CA GLY A 77 9.61 -4.11 14.75
C GLY A 77 8.45 -5.03 15.14
N VAL A 78 7.45 -5.21 14.26
CA VAL A 78 6.35 -6.15 14.47
C VAL A 78 6.83 -7.57 14.16
N ASP A 79 6.53 -8.50 15.06
CA ASP A 79 6.80 -9.93 14.89
C ASP A 79 5.93 -10.51 13.75
N PRO A 80 6.51 -11.06 12.68
CA PRO A 80 5.76 -11.66 11.57
C PRO A 80 4.81 -12.79 12.00
N ALA A 81 5.11 -13.52 13.08
CA ALA A 81 4.25 -14.62 13.53
C ALA A 81 2.88 -14.12 14.00
N LYS A 82 2.81 -12.92 14.57
CA LYS A 82 1.56 -12.28 15.04
C LYS A 82 0.65 -11.79 13.92
N LEU A 83 1.12 -11.81 12.67
CA LEU A 83 0.32 -11.40 11.52
C LEU A 83 -0.73 -12.47 11.16
N TRP A 84 -0.42 -13.73 11.46
CA TRP A 84 -1.33 -14.83 11.25
C TRP A 84 -2.43 -14.87 12.32
N PRO A 85 -3.64 -15.36 11.99
CA PRO A 85 -4.70 -15.55 12.98
C PRO A 85 -4.22 -16.45 14.12
N SER A 86 -4.72 -16.17 15.33
CA SER A 86 -4.61 -17.12 16.43
C SER A 86 -5.45 -18.37 16.14
N GLN A 87 -5.13 -19.48 16.80
CA GLN A 87 -5.86 -20.74 16.63
C GLN A 87 -7.37 -20.57 16.87
N ALA A 88 -7.75 -19.86 17.94
CA ALA A 88 -9.15 -19.58 18.25
C ALA A 88 -9.83 -18.78 17.12
N ARG A 89 -9.15 -17.75 16.59
CA ARG A 89 -9.69 -16.95 15.49
C ARG A 89 -9.79 -17.75 14.19
N LEU A 90 -8.88 -18.68 13.97
CA LEU A 90 -8.88 -19.56 12.80
C LEU A 90 -10.09 -20.50 12.84
N GLU A 91 -10.42 -21.08 13.99
CA GLU A 91 -11.60 -21.93 14.17
C GLU A 91 -12.91 -21.18 13.94
N GLU A 92 -13.02 -19.94 14.42
CA GLU A 92 -14.15 -19.05 14.13
C GLU A 92 -14.32 -18.82 12.62
N LEU A 93 -13.22 -18.46 11.93
CA LEU A 93 -13.23 -18.22 10.48
C LEU A 93 -13.63 -19.48 9.69
N MET A 94 -13.16 -20.65 10.11
CA MET A 94 -13.53 -21.92 9.48
C MET A 94 -15.00 -22.27 9.69
N ALA A 95 -15.58 -21.93 10.85
CA ALA A 95 -17.00 -22.14 11.13
C ALA A 95 -17.86 -21.19 10.29
N GLU A 96 -17.51 -19.90 10.24
CA GLU A 96 -18.17 -18.90 9.38
C GLU A 96 -18.12 -19.33 7.90
N GLU A 97 -16.98 -19.79 7.40
CA GLU A 97 -16.84 -20.25 6.02
C GLU A 97 -17.73 -21.46 5.73
N LYS A 98 -17.76 -22.46 6.62
CA LYS A 98 -18.61 -23.65 6.43
C LYS A 98 -20.10 -23.33 6.42
N GLU A 99 -20.52 -22.35 7.21
CA GLU A 99 -21.93 -21.94 7.29
C GLU A 99 -22.38 -21.16 6.05
N TRP A 100 -21.57 -20.19 5.62
CA TRP A 100 -21.97 -19.23 4.58
C TRP A 100 -21.46 -19.58 3.17
N HIS A 101 -20.39 -20.37 3.08
CA HIS A 101 -19.72 -20.72 1.83
C HIS A 101 -19.66 -22.24 1.66
N PRO A 102 -20.77 -22.87 1.25
CA PRO A 102 -20.80 -24.31 1.02
C PRO A 102 -19.84 -24.71 -0.11
N PRO A 103 -19.36 -25.97 -0.11
CA PRO A 103 -18.49 -26.48 -1.16
C PRO A 103 -19.22 -26.51 -2.51
N ILE A 104 -18.43 -26.47 -3.59
CA ILE A 104 -18.93 -26.39 -4.96
C ILE A 104 -19.84 -27.58 -5.33
N GLU A 105 -19.56 -28.76 -4.80
CA GLU A 105 -20.34 -29.98 -5.03
C GLU A 105 -21.78 -29.82 -4.57
N VAL A 106 -21.98 -29.35 -3.34
CA VAL A 106 -23.31 -29.06 -2.77
C VAL A 106 -24.04 -28.00 -3.59
N MET A 107 -23.32 -27.00 -4.10
CA MET A 107 -23.91 -25.98 -4.97
C MET A 107 -24.38 -26.57 -6.31
N LEU A 108 -23.61 -27.47 -6.92
CA LEU A 108 -23.98 -28.14 -8.18
C LEU A 108 -25.21 -29.04 -7.99
N GLU A 109 -25.27 -29.79 -6.89
CA GLU A 109 -26.44 -30.61 -6.54
C GLU A 109 -27.69 -29.75 -6.37
N ASN A 110 -27.57 -28.63 -5.64
CA ASN A 110 -28.67 -27.68 -5.46
C ASN A 110 -29.15 -27.07 -6.79
N ILE A 111 -28.23 -26.77 -7.72
CA ILE A 111 -28.58 -26.29 -9.05
C ILE A 111 -29.33 -27.37 -9.84
N ALA A 112 -28.81 -28.60 -9.85
CA ALA A 112 -29.43 -29.72 -10.55
C ALA A 112 -30.84 -30.02 -10.00
N ALA A 113 -31.01 -30.00 -8.67
CA ALA A 113 -32.30 -30.18 -8.02
C ALA A 113 -33.31 -29.09 -8.45
N ARG A 114 -32.89 -27.81 -8.39
CA ARG A 114 -33.72 -26.68 -8.84
C ARG A 114 -34.09 -26.75 -10.31
N GLN A 115 -33.22 -27.29 -11.17
CA GLN A 115 -33.51 -27.48 -12.60
C GLN A 115 -34.58 -28.55 -12.80
N ARG A 116 -34.45 -29.72 -12.14
CA ARG A 116 -35.44 -30.80 -12.21
C ARG A 116 -36.83 -30.35 -11.73
N GLU A 117 -36.90 -29.61 -10.62
CA GLU A 117 -38.17 -29.07 -10.11
C GLU A 117 -38.84 -28.11 -11.11
N LYS A 118 -38.05 -27.26 -11.78
CA LYS A 118 -38.57 -26.34 -12.81
C LYS A 118 -39.08 -27.09 -14.03
N GLU A 119 -38.40 -28.15 -14.45
CA GLU A 119 -38.84 -29.00 -15.56
C GLU A 119 -40.15 -29.73 -15.22
N GLN A 120 -40.25 -30.30 -14.02
CA GLN A 120 -41.49 -30.94 -13.55
C GLN A 120 -42.67 -29.97 -13.52
N LYS A 121 -42.47 -28.73 -13.05
CA LYS A 121 -43.50 -27.68 -13.06
C LYS A 121 -43.90 -27.20 -14.47
N ARG A 122 -43.08 -27.42 -15.50
CA ARG A 122 -43.42 -27.08 -16.89
C ARG A 122 -44.21 -28.17 -17.60
N MET A 123 -44.05 -29.42 -17.15
CA MET A 123 -44.71 -30.59 -17.74
C MET A 123 -46.07 -30.89 -17.09
N GLN A 124 -46.38 -30.27 -15.95
CA GLN A 124 -47.71 -30.19 -15.34
C GLN A 124 -48.48 -29.00 -15.90
#